data_AF-A0AAQ4RY39-F1
#
_entry.id   AF-A0AAQ4RY39-F1
#
_cell.length_a   1.000
_cell.length_b   1.000
_cell.length_c   1.000
_cell.angle_alpha   90.00
_cell.angle_beta   90.00
_cell.angle_gamma   90.00
#
_symmetry.space_group_name_H-M   'P 1'
#
loop_
_entity.id
_entity.type
_entity.pdbx_description
1 polymer ?
#
loop_
_entity_poly.entity_id
_entity_poly.type
_entity_poly.pdbx_seq_one_letter_code
_entity_poly.pdbx_strand_id
1 'polypeptide(L)'
;MPLPDTMFCAQQIDIAQELPDILKNFTKAAVRTQPEDLLLWSAAYFTALSKGERLPVKDRLELNVTHKTDSAMTPGLLKTLHKQLSFQHAPKVTRHHP
;
A
#
# COMPACT_ATOMS: atom_id res chain seq x y z
N MET A 1 33.16 -7.05 42.09
CA MET A 1 32.97 -8.17 41.14
C MET A 1 32.90 -7.57 39.74
N PRO A 2 33.66 -8.06 38.75
CA PRO A 2 33.46 -7.66 37.36
C PRO A 2 32.08 -8.16 36.89
N LEU A 3 31.42 -7.40 36.02
CA LEU A 3 30.15 -7.81 35.41
C LEU A 3 30.41 -9.01 34.48
N PRO A 4 29.51 -10.02 34.42
CA PRO A 4 29.68 -11.13 33.51
C PRO A 4 29.67 -10.62 32.06
N ASP A 5 30.68 -11.02 31.28
CA ASP A 5 30.73 -10.76 29.84
C ASP A 5 29.46 -11.31 29.20
N THR A 6 28.59 -10.41 28.74
CA THR A 6 27.33 -10.79 28.11
C THR A 6 27.65 -11.32 26.71
N MET A 7 27.78 -12.65 26.59
CA MET A 7 27.94 -13.30 25.30
C MET A 7 26.61 -13.29 24.55
N PHE A 8 26.57 -12.59 23.41
CA PHE A 8 25.45 -12.63 22.47
C PHE A 8 25.69 -13.76 21.47
N CYS A 9 24.86 -14.80 21.53
CA CYS A 9 24.89 -15.95 20.63
C CYS A 9 23.57 -16.07 19.87
N ALA A 10 23.60 -16.47 18.60
CA ALA A 10 22.40 -16.61 17.77
C ALA A 10 21.35 -17.57 18.37
N GLN A 11 21.78 -18.58 19.13
CA GLN A 11 20.91 -19.54 19.82
C GLN A 11 20.03 -18.89 20.91
N GLN A 12 20.37 -17.69 21.38
CA GLN A 12 19.57 -16.95 22.35
C GLN A 12 18.39 -16.21 21.70
N ILE A 13 18.38 -16.11 20.36
CA ILE A 13 17.34 -15.42 19.60
C ILE A 13 16.31 -16.46 19.16
N ASP A 14 15.17 -16.48 19.83
CA ASP A 14 14.03 -17.29 19.40
C ASP A 14 13.30 -16.57 18.26
N ILE A 15 13.31 -17.17 17.07
CA ILE A 15 12.61 -16.63 15.89
C ILE A 15 11.32 -17.43 15.71
N ALA A 16 10.20 -16.74 15.84
CA ALA A 16 8.89 -17.34 15.57
C ALA A 16 8.83 -17.94 14.16
N GLN A 17 8.40 -19.20 14.04
CA GLN A 17 8.35 -19.97 12.79
C GLN A 17 7.54 -19.26 11.68
N GLU A 18 6.51 -18.49 12.05
CA GLU A 18 5.61 -17.79 11.11
C GLU A 18 6.18 -16.46 10.58
N LEU A 19 7.18 -15.89 11.27
CA LEU A 19 7.70 -14.55 10.96
C LEU A 19 8.22 -14.43 9.51
N PRO A 20 8.98 -15.39 8.96
CA PRO A 20 9.47 -15.32 7.58
C PRO A 20 8.33 -15.21 6.55
N ASP A 21 7.26 -15.99 6.74
CA ASP A 21 6.11 -15.98 5.84
C ASP A 21 5.30 -14.70 5.92
N ILE A 22 5.10 -14.16 7.13
CA ILE A 22 4.44 -12.87 7.35
C ILE A 22 5.20 -11.76 6.60
N LEU A 23 6.52 -11.68 6.77
CA LEU A 23 7.36 -10.66 6.13
C LEU A 23 7.40 -10.82 4.60
N LYS A 24 7.45 -12.06 4.10
CA LYS A 24 7.37 -12.37 2.67
C LYS A 24 6.04 -11.89 2.07
N ASN A 25 4.92 -12.18 2.73
CA ASN A 25 3.59 -11.80 2.27
C ASN A 25 3.37 -10.29 2.32
N PHE A 26 3.85 -9.63 3.38
CA PHE A 26 3.87 -8.18 3.51
C PHE A 26 4.62 -7.53 2.33
N THR A 27 5.86 -7.96 2.10
CA THR A 27 6.71 -7.42 1.03
C THR A 27 6.08 -7.63 -0.35
N LYS A 28 5.54 -8.83 -0.59
CA LYS A 28 4.82 -9.15 -1.83
C LYS A 28 3.61 -8.27 -2.05
N ALA A 29 2.85 -7.98 -0.99
CA ALA A 29 1.69 -7.10 -1.06
C ALA A 29 2.12 -5.64 -1.31
N ALA A 30 3.17 -5.15 -0.64
CA ALA A 30 3.70 -3.81 -0.83
C ALA A 30 4.20 -3.58 -2.27
N VAL A 31 4.93 -4.55 -2.85
CA VAL A 31 5.40 -4.49 -4.24
C VAL A 31 4.22 -4.48 -5.23
N ARG A 32 3.15 -5.23 -4.94
CA ARG A 32 1.95 -5.27 -5.79
C ARG A 32 1.14 -3.98 -5.72
N THR A 33 1.06 -3.36 -4.56
CA THR A 33 0.26 -2.16 -4.37
C THR A 33 1.02 -0.88 -4.70
N GLN A 34 2.36 -0.89 -4.63
CA GLN A 34 3.22 0.28 -4.82
C GLN A 34 2.62 1.52 -4.12
N PRO A 35 2.45 1.48 -2.79
CA PRO A 35 1.83 2.57 -2.07
C PRO A 35 2.73 3.81 -2.13
N GLU A 36 2.12 4.99 -2.24
CA GLU A 36 2.83 6.27 -2.17
C GLU A 36 3.43 6.49 -0.77
N ASP A 37 2.65 6.13 0.26
CA ASP A 37 3.09 6.12 1.66
C ASP A 37 3.09 4.67 2.19
N LEU A 38 4.30 4.10 2.30
CA LEU A 38 4.49 2.74 2.79
C LEU A 38 4.12 2.60 4.27
N LEU A 39 4.35 3.62 5.10
CA LEU A 39 4.12 3.54 6.54
C LEU A 39 2.62 3.49 6.85
N LEU A 40 1.86 4.42 6.25
CA LEU A 40 0.41 4.44 6.36
C LEU A 40 -0.21 3.15 5.82
N TRP A 41 0.29 2.68 4.67
CA TRP A 41 -0.16 1.42 4.08
C TRP A 41 0.16 0.21 4.98
N SER A 42 1.32 0.19 5.64
CA SER A 42 1.73 -0.89 6.54
C SER A 42 0.81 -0.99 7.75
N ALA A 43 0.46 0.15 8.35
CA ALA A 43 -0.48 0.20 9.47
C ALA A 43 -1.85 -0.39 9.07
N ALA A 44 -2.36 -0.02 7.90
CA ALA A 44 -3.59 -0.58 7.36
C ALA A 44 -3.47 -2.08 7.07
N TYR A 45 -2.34 -2.53 6.48
CA TYR A 45 -2.09 -3.93 6.15
C TYR A 45 -2.13 -4.84 7.39
N PHE A 46 -1.37 -4.51 8.43
CA PHE A 46 -1.33 -5.34 9.64
C PHE A 46 -2.62 -5.24 10.46
N THR A 47 -3.31 -4.10 10.44
CA THR A 47 -4.64 -3.97 11.05
C THR A 47 -5.63 -4.92 10.37
N ALA A 48 -5.70 -4.91 9.04
CA ALA A 48 -6.58 -5.80 8.29
C ALA A 48 -6.21 -7.28 8.51
N LEU A 49 -4.90 -7.60 8.51
CA LEU A 49 -4.41 -8.96 8.77
C LEU A 49 -4.83 -9.46 10.16
N SER A 50 -4.73 -8.63 11.19
CA SER A 50 -5.12 -8.99 12.57
C SER A 50 -6.62 -9.27 12.73
N LYS A 51 -7.44 -8.60 11.91
CA LYS A 51 -8.91 -8.75 11.92
C LYS A 51 -9.41 -9.82 10.96
N GLY A 52 -8.53 -10.43 10.16
CA GLY A 52 -8.92 -11.33 9.07
C GLY A 52 -9.68 -10.64 7.94
N GLU A 53 -9.51 -9.33 7.79
CA GLU A 53 -10.16 -8.51 6.76
C GLU A 53 -9.42 -8.61 5.42
N ARG A 54 -10.06 -8.10 4.36
CA ARG A 54 -9.41 -8.04 3.04
C ARG A 54 -8.21 -7.11 3.08
N LEU A 55 -7.05 -7.63 2.72
CA LEU A 55 -5.82 -6.86 2.65
C LEU A 55 -5.92 -5.75 1.59
N PRO A 56 -5.18 -4.64 1.76
CA PRO A 56 -5.12 -3.59 0.75
C PRO A 56 -4.51 -4.17 -0.53
N VAL A 57 -5.35 -4.45 -1.53
CA VAL A 57 -4.97 -4.90 -2.87
C VAL A 57 -5.16 -3.74 -3.83
N LYS A 58 -4.17 -3.46 -4.69
CA LYS A 58 -4.33 -2.50 -5.78
C LYS A 58 -5.22 -3.12 -6.85
N ASP A 59 -6.31 -2.42 -7.15
CA ASP A 59 -7.18 -2.75 -8.29
C ASP A 59 -6.29 -2.77 -9.53
N ARG A 60 -6.16 -3.95 -10.15
CA ARG A 60 -5.30 -4.15 -11.31
C ARG A 60 -5.85 -3.29 -12.44
N LEU A 61 -5.20 -2.16 -12.73
CA LEU A 61 -5.45 -1.43 -13.96
C LEU A 61 -5.21 -2.41 -15.11
N GLU A 62 -6.28 -2.82 -15.78
CA GLU A 62 -6.23 -3.71 -16.94
C GLU A 62 -5.50 -2.95 -18.06
N LEU A 63 -4.21 -3.23 -18.24
CA LEU A 63 -3.47 -2.83 -19.42
C LEU A 63 -3.94 -3.75 -20.56
N ASN A 64 -4.96 -3.30 -21.31
CA ASN A 64 -5.40 -3.96 -22.53
C ASN A 64 -4.36 -3.75 -23.65
N VAL A 65 -3.32 -4.57 -23.65
CA VAL A 65 -2.49 -4.77 -24.85
C VAL A 65 -3.33 -5.59 -25.84
N THR A 66 -4.17 -4.94 -26.65
CA THR A 66 -4.71 -5.51 -27.90
C THR A 66 -5.33 -4.42 -28.77
N HIS A 67 -4.57 -4.08 -29.80
CA HIS A 67 -4.97 -3.80 -31.18
C HIS A 67 -6.07 -2.75 -31.46
N LYS A 68 -5.62 -1.60 -31.99
CA LYS A 68 -6.22 -0.85 -33.11
C LYS A 68 -7.75 -0.73 -33.09
N THR A 69 -8.30 0.28 -32.41
CA THR A 69 -9.55 0.93 -32.85
C THR A 69 -9.56 2.38 -32.36
N ASP A 70 -9.61 3.32 -33.30
CA ASP A 70 -9.56 4.78 -33.16
C ASP A 70 -10.77 5.42 -32.44
N SER A 71 -11.47 4.72 -31.54
CA SER A 71 -12.63 5.27 -30.82
C SER A 71 -13.01 4.46 -29.58
N ALA A 72 -12.16 4.42 -28.56
CA ALA A 72 -12.57 3.86 -27.28
C ALA A 72 -11.98 4.64 -26.10
N MET A 73 -12.77 5.58 -25.60
CA MET A 73 -12.68 6.10 -24.24
C MET A 73 -12.66 4.90 -23.28
N THR A 74 -11.49 4.50 -22.78
CA THR A 74 -11.40 3.33 -21.91
C THR A 74 -12.05 3.63 -20.56
N PRO A 75 -12.65 2.63 -19.87
CA PRO A 75 -13.19 2.83 -18.54
C PRO A 75 -12.16 3.39 -17.55
N GLY A 76 -10.87 3.06 -17.75
CA GLY A 76 -9.75 3.63 -16.98
C GLY A 76 -9.52 5.11 -17.26
N LEU A 77 -9.57 5.54 -18.54
CA LEU A 77 -9.49 6.96 -18.90
C LEU A 77 -10.69 7.73 -18.34
N LEU A 78 -11.89 7.16 -18.40
CA LEU A 78 -13.11 7.76 -17.84
C LEU A 78 -13.01 7.97 -16.32
N LYS A 79 -12.57 6.95 -15.57
CA LYS A 79 -12.33 7.07 -14.12
C LYS A 79 -11.27 8.13 -13.79
N THR A 80 -10.21 8.20 -14.60
CA THR A 80 -9.13 9.17 -14.43
C THR A 80 -9.63 10.59 -14.69
N LEU A 81 -10.36 10.81 -15.78
CA LEU A 81 -10.95 12.11 -16.12
C LEU A 81 -11.98 12.55 -15.08
N HIS A 82 -12.84 11.64 -14.62
CA HIS A 82 -13.79 11.93 -13.55
C HIS A 82 -13.10 12.39 -12.25
N LYS A 83 -11.98 11.76 -11.90
CA LYS A 83 -11.15 12.18 -10.76
C LYS A 83 -10.55 13.58 -10.99
N GLN A 84 -9.98 13.85 -12.17
CA GLN A 84 -9.38 15.15 -12.49
C GLN A 84 -10.41 16.31 -12.49
N LEU A 85 -11.62 16.07 -13.00
CA LEU A 85 -12.68 17.07 -13.07
C LEU A 85 -13.37 17.32 -11.72
N SER A 86 -13.41 16.32 -10.84
CA SER A 86 -13.93 16.49 -9.47
C SER A 86 -12.99 17.30 -8.57
N PHE A 87 -11.67 17.25 -8.80
CA PHE A 87 -10.71 18.13 -8.12
C PHE A 87 -10.73 19.59 -8.63
N GLN A 88 -11.14 19.84 -9.88
CA GLN A 88 -11.21 21.21 -10.42
C GLN A 88 -12.44 22.02 -9.95
N HIS A 89 -13.50 21.36 -9.46
CA HIS A 89 -14.70 22.04 -8.97
C HIS A 89 -14.72 22.26 -7.45
N ALA A 90 -13.60 22.03 -6.75
CA ALA A 90 -13.51 22.46 -5.36
C ALA A 90 -13.62 24.01 -5.32
N PRO A 91 -14.64 24.60 -4.67
CA PRO A 91 -14.74 26.04 -4.58
C PRO A 91 -13.49 26.57 -3.87
N LYS A 92 -12.80 27.52 -4.50
CA LYS A 92 -11.77 28.32 -3.85
C LYS A 92 -12.42 28.94 -2.62
N VAL A 93 -12.11 28.41 -1.43
CA VAL A 93 -12.48 29.04 -0.16
C VAL A 93 -11.66 30.32 -0.09
N THR A 94 -12.26 31.41 -0.55
CA THR A 94 -11.77 32.77 -0.33
C THR A 94 -11.81 33.02 1.17
N ARG A 95 -10.68 32.84 1.85
CA ARG A 95 -10.51 33.36 3.21
C ARG A 95 -10.48 34.88 3.11
N HIS A 96 -11.62 35.52 3.32
CA HIS A 96 -11.62 36.88 3.84
C HIS A 96 -11.21 36.81 5.31
N HIS A 97 -10.18 37.57 5.67
CA HIS A 97 -9.87 37.91 7.06
C HIS A 97 -9.89 39.43 7.19
N PRO A 98 -10.20 39.93 8.40
CA PRO A 98 -10.86 41.21 8.65
C PRO A 98 -10.00 42.44 8.39
#